data_AF-A0A2D5EP82-F1
#
_entry.id   AF-A0A2D5EP82-F1
#
_cell.length_a   1.000
_cell.length_b   1.000
_cell.length_c   1.000
_cell.angle_alpha   90.00
_cell.angle_beta   90.00
_cell.angle_gamma   90.00
#
_symmetry.space_group_name_H-M   'P 1'
#
loop_
_entity.id
_entity.type
_entity.pdbx_description
1 polymer ?
#
loop_
_entity_poly.entity_id
_entity_poly.type
_entity_poly.pdbx_seq_one_letter_code
_entity_poly.pdbx_strand_id
1 'polypeptide(L)'
;MVRRSLLVLSLLSSLGFLAPPGAEAQDELIFDDAFLVIQLENEVTARSGRQPSEVHYRPQIRLRFFGPVSSGDAVKIRWRKGRRTLAEIRCPLQSRHGDWRTGLSQRCWNRDEVQLTAHGDITADVIFVDDSADEERTIRTLQVPVGRYWAVDRTIRGRTIHSPRYQVRGDDLLGLSYIWFREPGNTDPYGDVYLYFWATLANDDTNYRDPSWRCTRDGELAPELSVGDDVVESLTDIRVTDDQMRGRSRETTHYAWRLMWVKPEWIWGTERNPRAPSTVSNSRYNISEHPGEYVCQLRNEGEMVRTFRFTITEEGTAAPHPAQTAEGGVSLRPGAFFVETGFPRRNGAETSFDRDAVRRSVAFGRAWPDDPAVRRWLQGLPPSFGR
;
A
#
# COMPACT_ATOMS: atom_id res chain seq x y z
N MET A 1 -36.55 44.38 74.87
CA MET A 1 -35.60 43.47 74.20
C MET A 1 -36.27 42.84 72.99
N VAL A 2 -36.04 43.35 71.77
CA VAL A 2 -36.16 42.57 70.52
C VAL A 2 -35.14 43.14 69.53
N ARG A 3 -34.31 42.26 68.97
CA ARG A 3 -33.22 42.53 68.03
C ARG A 3 -33.73 42.55 66.58
N ARG A 4 -33.04 43.37 65.78
CA ARG A 4 -32.83 43.43 64.32
C ARG A 4 -33.22 42.20 63.48
N SER A 5 -33.63 42.46 62.23
CA SER A 5 -33.00 41.87 61.03
C SER A 5 -33.25 42.71 59.77
N LEU A 6 -32.15 43.15 59.13
CA LEU A 6 -32.10 43.75 57.81
C LEU A 6 -32.16 42.64 56.74
N LEU A 7 -32.93 42.86 55.68
CA LEU A 7 -32.90 42.09 54.44
C LEU A 7 -32.00 42.80 53.43
N VAL A 8 -30.95 42.13 52.97
CA VAL A 8 -30.12 42.53 51.82
C VAL A 8 -30.40 41.52 50.70
N LEU A 9 -30.89 42.01 49.56
CA LEU A 9 -31.14 41.23 48.35
C LEU A 9 -29.92 41.37 47.43
N SER A 10 -29.22 40.27 47.17
CA SER A 10 -28.12 40.20 46.20
C SER A 10 -28.64 39.54 44.92
N LEU A 11 -28.70 40.29 43.82
CA LEU A 11 -28.89 39.75 42.47
C LEU A 11 -27.56 39.17 41.96
N LEU A 12 -27.49 37.84 41.78
CA LEU A 12 -26.44 37.20 40.99
C LEU A 12 -26.80 37.30 39.50
N SER A 13 -25.90 37.88 38.72
CA SER A 13 -25.97 37.94 37.26
C SER A 13 -25.19 36.76 36.68
N SER A 14 -25.89 35.73 36.22
CA SER A 14 -25.32 34.56 35.55
C SER A 14 -25.01 34.89 34.08
N LEU A 15 -23.77 35.32 33.79
CA LEU A 15 -23.24 35.36 32.42
C LEU A 15 -22.95 33.93 31.97
N GLY A 16 -23.89 33.35 31.21
CA GLY A 16 -23.70 32.08 30.53
C GLY A 16 -22.71 32.24 29.38
N PHE A 17 -21.51 31.69 29.53
CA PHE A 17 -20.63 31.40 28.41
C PHE A 17 -21.27 30.27 27.59
N LEU A 18 -21.93 30.63 26.50
CA LEU A 18 -22.23 29.68 25.43
C LEU A 18 -20.89 29.27 24.81
N ALA A 19 -20.45 28.04 25.09
CA ALA A 19 -19.41 27.42 24.30
C ALA A 19 -19.89 27.41 22.83
N PRO A 20 -19.04 27.78 21.86
CA PRO A 20 -19.43 27.71 20.46
C PRO A 20 -19.84 26.27 20.13
N PRO A 21 -20.89 26.08 19.29
CA PRO A 21 -21.28 24.77 18.80
C PRO A 21 -20.05 24.10 18.19
N GLY A 22 -19.88 22.81 18.50
CA GLY A 22 -18.66 22.06 18.27
C GLY A 22 -18.05 22.32 16.91
N ALA A 23 -16.75 22.57 16.89
CA ALA A 23 -15.96 22.35 15.69
C ALA A 23 -16.29 20.93 15.23
N GLU A 24 -16.96 20.79 14.08
CA GLU A 24 -16.98 19.52 13.35
C GLU A 24 -15.53 19.05 13.34
N ALA A 25 -15.28 17.85 13.88
CA ALA A 25 -13.96 17.26 13.82
C ALA A 25 -13.56 17.29 12.35
N GLN A 26 -12.63 18.17 11.97
CA GLN A 26 -12.10 18.19 10.62
C GLN A 26 -11.58 16.79 10.38
N ASP A 27 -12.13 16.11 9.36
CA ASP A 27 -11.69 14.78 8.98
C ASP A 27 -10.16 14.81 8.89
N GLU A 28 -9.47 13.96 9.64
CA GLU A 28 -8.01 13.95 9.65
C GLU A 28 -7.50 13.56 8.25
N LEU A 29 -6.47 14.26 7.76
CA LEU A 29 -5.82 13.91 6.51
C LEU A 29 -5.07 12.57 6.68
N ILE A 30 -5.54 11.54 5.98
CA ILE A 30 -5.02 10.16 6.01
C ILE A 30 -4.12 9.94 4.80
N PHE A 31 -2.89 9.46 5.00
CA PHE A 31 -2.00 9.00 3.94
C PHE A 31 -2.12 7.50 3.76
N ASP A 32 -2.47 7.04 2.56
CA ASP A 32 -2.67 5.61 2.29
C ASP A 32 -1.32 4.94 1.97
N ASP A 33 -0.66 4.39 3.00
CA ASP A 33 0.64 3.72 2.89
C ASP A 33 0.57 2.53 1.90
N ALA A 34 -0.61 1.91 1.74
CA ALA A 34 -0.81 0.80 0.80
C ALA A 34 -0.97 1.21 -0.67
N PHE A 35 -1.25 2.48 -0.94
CA PHE A 35 -1.32 3.01 -2.30
C PHE A 35 -0.01 3.66 -2.76
N LEU A 36 0.92 3.88 -1.83
CA LEU A 36 2.26 4.33 -2.16
C LEU A 36 2.95 3.31 -3.06
N VAL A 37 3.39 3.76 -4.23
CA VAL A 37 4.24 2.98 -5.13
C VAL A 37 5.34 3.89 -5.67
N ILE A 38 6.58 3.43 -5.55
CA ILE A 38 7.77 4.14 -6.06
C ILE A 38 8.43 3.25 -7.11
N GLN A 39 8.44 3.73 -8.35
CA GLN A 39 9.14 3.13 -9.48
C GLN A 39 10.22 4.09 -9.97
N LEU A 40 11.25 3.59 -10.65
CA LEU A 40 12.26 4.41 -11.30
C LEU A 40 12.16 4.26 -12.82
N GLU A 41 11.83 5.34 -13.50
CA GLU A 41 11.88 5.42 -14.96
C GLU A 41 13.32 5.69 -15.39
N ASN A 42 13.89 4.79 -16.20
CA ASN A 42 15.28 4.88 -16.63
C ASN A 42 15.38 5.59 -17.99
N GLU A 43 16.14 6.68 -18.04
CA GLU A 43 16.46 7.43 -19.25
C GLU A 43 17.84 6.98 -19.77
N VAL A 44 17.89 6.53 -21.03
CA VAL A 44 19.07 5.88 -21.61
C VAL A 44 19.60 6.72 -22.76
N THR A 45 20.81 7.27 -22.58
CA THR A 45 21.52 8.00 -23.64
C THR A 45 22.62 7.12 -24.20
N ALA A 46 22.43 6.68 -25.46
CA ALA A 46 23.38 5.83 -26.14
C ALA A 46 24.71 6.55 -26.37
N ARG A 47 25.82 5.93 -25.95
CA ARG A 47 27.18 6.40 -26.25
C ARG A 47 27.71 5.76 -27.55
N SER A 48 28.59 6.46 -28.26
CA SER A 48 29.17 5.95 -29.50
C SER A 48 30.02 4.69 -29.29
N GLY A 49 30.02 3.78 -30.26
CA GLY A 49 30.87 2.60 -30.26
C GLY A 49 30.50 1.60 -29.15
N ARG A 50 31.52 0.99 -28.53
CA ARG A 50 31.38 -0.12 -27.57
C ARG A 50 31.24 0.33 -26.10
N GLN A 51 30.99 1.61 -25.85
CA GLN A 51 30.85 2.14 -24.49
C GLN A 51 29.45 1.85 -23.92
N PRO A 52 29.31 1.51 -22.63
CA PRO A 52 28.00 1.48 -21.97
C PRO A 52 27.24 2.78 -22.20
N SER A 53 25.91 2.69 -22.33
CA SER A 53 25.06 3.87 -22.35
C SER A 53 25.11 4.59 -21.01
N GLU A 54 24.91 5.90 -21.08
CA GLU A 54 24.68 6.70 -19.88
C GLU A 54 23.23 6.52 -19.47
N VAL A 55 23.00 6.24 -18.18
CA VAL A 55 21.68 5.93 -17.68
C VAL A 55 21.43 6.74 -16.41
N HIS A 56 20.34 7.48 -16.46
CA HIS A 56 19.80 8.26 -15.35
C HIS A 56 18.41 7.72 -15.04
N TYR A 57 17.88 8.05 -13.87
CA TYR A 57 16.50 7.74 -13.55
C TYR A 57 15.72 8.92 -13.02
N ARG A 58 14.40 8.82 -13.14
CA ARG A 58 13.41 9.73 -12.56
C ARG A 58 12.47 8.90 -11.66
N PRO A 59 12.27 9.26 -10.38
CA PRO A 59 11.29 8.59 -9.52
C PRO A 59 9.88 8.86 -10.03
N GLN A 60 9.14 7.80 -10.35
CA GLN A 60 7.70 7.83 -10.58
C GLN A 60 7.02 7.39 -9.29
N ILE A 61 6.28 8.31 -8.67
CA ILE A 61 5.67 8.09 -7.36
C ILE A 61 4.16 8.22 -7.52
N ARG A 62 3.45 7.17 -7.13
CA ARG A 62 2.00 7.18 -7.00
C ARG A 62 1.66 7.13 -5.51
N LEU A 63 0.75 7.99 -5.10
CA LEU A 63 0.32 8.11 -3.70
C LEU A 63 -1.11 8.63 -3.62
N ARG A 64 -1.71 8.49 -2.44
CA ARG A 64 -3.08 8.90 -2.19
C ARG A 64 -3.25 9.42 -0.77
N PHE A 65 -4.10 10.43 -0.65
CA PHE A 65 -4.57 10.99 0.59
C PHE A 65 -6.10 10.90 0.66
N PHE A 66 -6.63 10.75 1.86
CA PHE A 66 -8.05 10.88 2.16
C PHE A 66 -8.26 12.00 3.19
N GLY A 67 -9.42 12.66 3.16
CA GLY A 67 -9.74 13.79 4.03
C GLY A 67 -9.76 15.13 3.28
N PRO A 68 -9.72 16.26 3.98
CA PRO A 68 -9.87 17.59 3.40
C PRO A 68 -8.64 17.93 2.56
N VAL A 69 -8.80 17.89 1.25
CA VAL A 69 -7.83 18.41 0.29
C VAL A 69 -8.47 19.52 -0.54
N SER A 70 -7.74 20.60 -0.72
CA SER A 70 -8.15 21.78 -1.47
C SER A 70 -7.53 21.80 -2.87
N SER A 71 -8.10 22.64 -3.74
CA SER A 71 -7.44 22.94 -5.01
C SER A 71 -6.13 23.69 -4.73
N GLY A 72 -5.01 23.23 -5.31
CA GLY A 72 -3.68 23.79 -5.09
C GLY A 72 -2.79 22.91 -4.21
N ASP A 73 -3.40 22.13 -3.32
CA ASP A 73 -2.68 21.20 -2.45
C ASP A 73 -1.82 20.23 -3.26
N ALA A 74 -0.68 19.87 -2.66
CA ALA A 74 0.29 19.03 -3.32
C ALA A 74 1.03 18.15 -2.33
N VAL A 75 1.81 17.24 -2.88
CA VAL A 75 2.81 16.49 -2.14
C VAL A 75 4.16 16.84 -2.69
N LYS A 76 5.08 17.26 -1.82
CA LYS A 76 6.48 17.42 -2.14
C LYS A 76 7.24 16.20 -1.67
N ILE A 77 8.05 15.62 -2.55
CA ILE A 77 8.97 14.54 -2.22
C ILE A 77 10.38 15.08 -2.25
N ARG A 78 11.06 15.07 -1.09
CA ARG A 78 12.48 15.41 -1.01
C ARG A 78 13.32 14.13 -1.08
N TRP A 79 14.03 13.95 -2.20
CA TRP A 79 14.83 12.75 -2.49
C TRP A 79 16.29 12.99 -2.08
N ARG A 80 16.80 12.28 -1.07
CA ARG A 80 18.09 12.55 -0.43
C ARG A 80 19.03 11.34 -0.38
N LYS A 81 20.33 11.61 -0.45
CA LYS A 81 21.39 10.65 -0.10
C LYS A 81 22.20 11.23 1.06
N GLY A 82 22.05 10.64 2.24
CA GLY A 82 22.59 11.20 3.47
C GLY A 82 22.04 12.61 3.72
N ARG A 83 22.93 13.60 3.81
CA ARG A 83 22.54 15.01 4.04
C ARG A 83 22.26 15.79 2.75
N ARG A 84 22.55 15.23 1.59
CA ARG A 84 22.40 15.92 0.30
C ARG A 84 21.02 15.67 -0.29
N THR A 85 20.26 16.73 -0.55
CA THR A 85 19.09 16.69 -1.43
C THR A 85 19.54 16.55 -2.88
N LEU A 86 19.04 15.50 -3.53
CA LEU A 86 19.34 15.21 -4.93
C LEU A 86 18.25 15.78 -5.85
N ALA A 87 16.98 15.69 -5.44
CA ALA A 87 15.86 16.27 -6.17
C ALA A 87 14.72 16.63 -5.20
N GLU A 88 13.91 17.61 -5.59
CA GLU A 88 12.60 17.87 -4.99
C GLU A 88 11.53 17.73 -6.07
N ILE A 89 10.54 16.87 -5.82
CA ILE A 89 9.50 16.51 -6.78
C ILE A 89 8.18 17.04 -6.23
N ARG A 90 7.43 17.82 -7.02
CA ARG A 90 6.10 18.29 -6.62
C ARG A 90 5.03 17.51 -7.37
N CYS A 91 4.06 17.02 -6.61
CA CYS A 91 3.00 16.13 -7.05
C CYS A 91 1.65 16.81 -6.73
N PRO A 92 1.02 17.52 -7.68
CA PRO A 92 -0.29 18.12 -7.42
C PRO A 92 -1.31 17.04 -7.03
N LEU A 93 -2.13 17.31 -6.01
CA LEU A 93 -3.23 16.43 -5.65
C LEU A 93 -4.43 16.76 -6.55
N GLN A 94 -4.95 15.73 -7.21
CA GLN A 94 -6.16 15.84 -8.00
C GLN A 94 -7.30 15.17 -7.24
N SER A 95 -8.39 15.91 -7.00
CA SER A 95 -9.65 15.30 -6.56
C SER A 95 -10.13 14.35 -7.66
N ARG A 96 -10.44 13.12 -7.27
CA ARG A 96 -10.95 12.12 -8.20
C ARG A 96 -12.47 12.28 -8.34
N HIS A 97 -12.96 12.53 -9.55
CA HIS A 97 -14.41 12.52 -9.90
C HIS A 97 -15.30 13.40 -9.00
N GLY A 98 -14.80 14.53 -8.51
CA GLY A 98 -15.57 15.43 -7.62
C GLY A 98 -15.69 14.94 -6.18
N ASP A 99 -15.05 13.83 -5.83
CA ASP A 99 -14.83 13.44 -4.44
C ASP A 99 -13.66 14.25 -3.88
N TRP A 100 -13.98 15.31 -3.15
CA TRP A 100 -13.01 16.16 -2.46
C TRP A 100 -12.37 15.45 -1.27
N ARG A 101 -12.89 14.29 -0.85
CA ARG A 101 -12.33 13.49 0.25
C ARG A 101 -11.21 12.57 -0.19
N THR A 102 -10.91 12.50 -1.49
CA THR A 102 -9.82 11.67 -2.02
C THR A 102 -8.89 12.48 -2.92
N GLY A 103 -7.69 12.77 -2.41
CA GLY A 103 -6.60 13.40 -3.17
C GLY A 103 -5.68 12.35 -3.78
N LEU A 104 -5.60 12.31 -5.11
CA LEU A 104 -4.75 11.36 -5.83
C LEU A 104 -3.62 12.10 -6.55
N SER A 105 -2.37 11.66 -6.36
CA SER A 105 -1.29 12.04 -7.27
C SER A 105 -0.93 10.86 -8.17
N GLN A 106 -1.16 11.04 -9.47
CA GLN A 106 -0.67 10.15 -10.53
C GLN A 106 0.42 10.78 -11.38
N ARG A 107 0.63 12.09 -11.25
CA ARG A 107 1.61 12.83 -12.04
C ARG A 107 2.48 13.62 -11.09
N CYS A 108 3.60 13.03 -10.69
CA CYS A 108 4.65 13.71 -9.95
C CYS A 108 5.64 14.32 -10.93
N TRP A 109 5.87 15.63 -10.84
CA TRP A 109 6.68 16.35 -11.82
C TRP A 109 7.94 16.78 -11.10
N ASN A 110 9.09 16.43 -11.68
CA ASN A 110 10.35 17.01 -11.23
C ASN A 110 10.48 18.39 -11.87
N ARG A 111 10.55 19.45 -11.06
CA ARG A 111 10.64 20.83 -11.54
C ARG A 111 11.93 21.09 -12.32
N ASP A 112 13.00 20.37 -11.99
CA ASP A 112 14.35 20.69 -12.40
C ASP A 112 14.95 19.67 -13.40
N GLU A 113 14.14 18.78 -13.97
CA GLU A 113 14.59 17.71 -14.89
C GLU A 113 15.81 16.92 -14.37
N VAL A 114 15.94 16.75 -13.05
CA VAL A 114 17.15 16.20 -12.44
C VAL A 114 17.38 14.76 -12.89
N GLN A 115 18.56 14.53 -13.47
CA GLN A 115 19.08 13.22 -13.83
C GLN A 115 19.75 12.56 -12.61
N LEU A 116 19.15 11.49 -12.08
CA LEU A 116 19.64 10.79 -10.89
C LEU A 116 20.41 9.50 -11.24
N THR A 117 21.49 9.24 -10.50
CA THR A 117 22.28 7.99 -10.59
C THR A 117 22.59 7.36 -9.23
N ALA A 118 22.14 8.02 -8.14
CA ALA A 118 22.36 7.58 -6.78
C ALA A 118 21.62 6.26 -6.51
N HIS A 119 22.27 5.34 -5.81
CA HIS A 119 21.73 4.02 -5.46
C HIS A 119 22.12 3.65 -4.02
N GLY A 120 21.64 2.50 -3.55
CA GLY A 120 21.59 2.12 -2.14
C GLY A 120 20.43 2.81 -1.41
N ASP A 121 20.56 2.99 -0.10
CA ASP A 121 19.48 3.60 0.70
C ASP A 121 19.34 5.09 0.36
N ILE A 122 18.17 5.47 -0.13
CA ILE A 122 17.77 6.85 -0.39
C ILE A 122 16.72 7.22 0.64
N THR A 123 16.87 8.39 1.27
CA THR A 123 15.81 8.93 2.11
C THR A 123 14.82 9.72 1.27
N ALA A 124 13.53 9.39 1.34
CA ALA A 124 12.46 10.16 0.70
C ALA A 124 11.53 10.73 1.77
N ASP A 125 11.54 12.05 1.93
CA ASP A 125 10.57 12.73 2.80
C ASP A 125 9.31 13.03 1.98
N VAL A 126 8.17 12.47 2.40
CA VAL A 126 6.85 12.74 1.85
C VAL A 126 6.25 13.90 2.65
N ILE A 127 6.09 15.05 2.00
CA ILE A 127 5.68 16.30 2.62
C ILE A 127 4.35 16.72 1.99
N PHE A 128 3.30 16.84 2.79
CA PHE A 128 2.04 17.45 2.35
C PHE A 128 2.22 18.97 2.33
N VAL A 129 1.69 19.61 1.29
CA VAL A 129 1.67 21.07 1.12
C VAL A 129 0.21 21.50 1.10
N ASP A 130 -0.18 22.26 2.12
CA ASP A 130 -1.47 22.94 2.19
C ASP A 130 -1.31 24.31 1.51
N ASP A 131 -1.90 24.46 0.33
CA ASP A 131 -1.77 25.69 -0.46
C ASP A 131 -2.59 26.84 0.15
N SER A 132 -3.68 26.51 0.85
CA SER A 132 -4.58 27.50 1.45
C SER A 132 -4.00 28.14 2.71
N ALA A 133 -3.23 27.36 3.48
CA ALA A 133 -2.56 27.80 4.70
C ALA A 133 -1.10 28.24 4.47
N ASP A 134 -0.53 28.00 3.28
CA ASP A 134 0.91 28.15 2.99
C ASP A 134 1.78 27.35 3.99
N GLU A 135 1.35 26.13 4.29
CA GLU A 135 2.01 25.24 5.26
C GLU A 135 2.55 23.97 4.62
N GLU A 136 3.67 23.48 5.15
CA GLU A 136 4.26 22.20 4.77
C GLU A 136 4.41 21.27 5.98
N ARG A 137 3.95 20.04 5.84
CA ARG A 137 4.02 19.02 6.90
C ARG A 137 4.60 17.72 6.39
N THR A 138 5.69 17.27 6.98
CA THR A 138 6.24 15.93 6.69
C THR A 138 5.30 14.86 7.22
N ILE A 139 4.78 14.03 6.32
CA ILE A 139 3.84 12.94 6.61
C ILE A 139 4.59 11.63 6.84
N ARG A 140 5.64 11.38 6.04
CA ARG A 140 6.49 10.18 6.14
C ARG A 140 7.94 10.52 5.80
N THR A 141 8.86 9.79 6.41
CA THR A 141 10.25 9.67 5.95
C THR A 141 10.52 8.20 5.66
N LEU A 142 10.88 7.90 4.43
CA LEU A 142 11.07 6.56 3.90
C LEU A 142 12.56 6.28 3.66
N GLN A 143 12.98 5.03 3.77
CA GLN A 143 14.34 4.58 3.42
C GLN A 143 14.24 3.68 2.18
N VAL A 144 14.14 4.29 1.02
CA VAL A 144 13.90 3.61 -0.26
C VAL A 144 15.17 2.89 -0.72
N PRO A 145 15.17 1.56 -0.80
CA PRO A 145 16.35 0.81 -1.26
C PRO A 145 16.43 0.84 -2.79
N VAL A 146 17.31 1.68 -3.34
CA VAL A 146 17.52 1.75 -4.79
C VAL A 146 18.61 0.78 -5.23
N GLY A 147 18.22 -0.27 -5.95
CA GLY A 147 19.13 -1.21 -6.59
C GLY A 147 19.74 -0.66 -7.87
N ARG A 148 20.94 -1.14 -8.19
CA ARG A 148 21.58 -0.98 -9.49
C ARG A 148 21.74 -2.36 -10.11
N TYR A 149 21.09 -2.55 -11.26
CA TYR A 149 21.01 -3.77 -12.02
C TYR A 149 21.72 -3.59 -13.37
N TRP A 150 22.07 -4.67 -14.04
CA TRP A 150 22.65 -4.61 -15.38
C TRP A 150 21.68 -5.18 -16.39
N ALA A 151 21.46 -4.49 -17.51
CA ALA A 151 20.62 -4.99 -18.58
C ALA A 151 21.34 -4.91 -19.92
N VAL A 152 21.00 -5.85 -20.81
CA VAL A 152 21.34 -5.77 -22.22
C VAL A 152 20.83 -4.43 -22.75
N ASP A 153 21.75 -3.64 -23.29
CA ASP A 153 21.43 -2.35 -23.88
C ASP A 153 21.38 -2.44 -25.40
N ARG A 154 22.45 -2.98 -26.00
CA ARG A 154 22.55 -3.18 -27.46
C ARG A 154 23.62 -4.20 -27.83
N THR A 155 23.59 -4.69 -29.06
CA THR A 155 24.63 -5.57 -29.62
C THR A 155 25.31 -4.91 -30.80
N ILE A 156 26.64 -4.78 -30.76
CA ILE A 156 27.45 -4.15 -31.81
C ILE A 156 28.50 -5.14 -32.29
N ARG A 157 28.45 -5.52 -33.59
CA ARG A 157 29.39 -6.46 -34.22
C ARG A 157 29.56 -7.75 -33.40
N GLY A 158 28.45 -8.35 -33.00
CA GLY A 158 28.42 -9.59 -32.20
C GLY A 158 28.76 -9.45 -30.72
N ARG A 159 29.07 -8.24 -30.23
CA ARG A 159 29.32 -7.99 -28.81
C ARG A 159 28.13 -7.30 -28.15
N THR A 160 27.58 -7.94 -27.12
CA THR A 160 26.53 -7.35 -26.27
C THR A 160 27.13 -6.32 -25.31
N ILE A 161 26.55 -5.13 -25.30
CA ILE A 161 26.86 -4.03 -24.39
C ILE A 161 25.80 -3.99 -23.31
N HIS A 162 26.25 -3.82 -22.07
CA HIS A 162 25.42 -3.76 -20.89
C HIS A 162 25.47 -2.36 -20.32
N SER A 163 24.33 -1.87 -19.87
CA SER A 163 24.22 -0.57 -19.21
C SER A 163 23.50 -0.75 -17.88
N PRO A 164 23.83 0.07 -16.88
CA PRO A 164 23.15 -0.02 -15.61
C PRO A 164 21.68 0.37 -15.75
N ARG A 165 20.81 -0.24 -14.96
CA ARG A 165 19.42 0.15 -14.74
C ARG A 165 19.22 0.32 -13.24
N TYR A 166 18.37 1.25 -12.86
CA TYR A 166 18.07 1.55 -11.47
C TYR A 166 16.62 1.17 -11.19
N GLN A 167 16.37 0.52 -10.06
CA GLN A 167 15.01 0.22 -9.63
C GLN A 167 14.93 0.15 -8.10
N VAL A 168 13.78 0.47 -7.53
CA VAL A 168 13.50 0.23 -6.11
C VAL A 168 13.40 -1.27 -5.84
N ARG A 169 13.99 -1.75 -4.75
CA ARG A 169 13.77 -3.12 -4.25
C ARG A 169 12.46 -3.16 -3.48
N GLY A 170 11.53 -4.02 -3.92
CA GLY A 170 10.19 -4.14 -3.33
C GLY A 170 10.06 -5.28 -2.31
N ASP A 171 11.15 -5.88 -1.85
CA ASP A 171 11.10 -7.07 -0.99
C ASP A 171 10.38 -6.84 0.34
N ASP A 172 10.44 -5.62 0.88
CA ASP A 172 9.75 -5.25 2.10
C ASP A 172 8.23 -5.05 1.91
N LEU A 173 7.76 -4.85 0.68
CA LEU A 173 6.35 -4.72 0.34
C LEU A 173 5.58 -6.04 0.52
N LEU A 174 6.28 -7.18 0.46
CA LEU A 174 5.65 -8.51 0.51
C LEU A 174 4.88 -8.76 1.82
N GLY A 175 5.28 -8.11 2.92
CA GLY A 175 4.57 -8.19 4.20
C GLY A 175 3.32 -7.31 4.28
N LEU A 176 3.13 -6.38 3.35
CA LEU A 176 1.97 -5.50 3.32
C LEU A 176 0.82 -6.17 2.58
N SER A 177 -0.22 -6.52 3.34
CA SER A 177 -1.48 -7.01 2.79
C SER A 177 -2.64 -6.40 3.55
N TYR A 178 -3.75 -6.22 2.86
CA TYR A 178 -4.95 -5.62 3.46
C TYR A 178 -6.21 -6.12 2.80
N ILE A 179 -7.27 -6.20 3.59
CA ILE A 179 -8.64 -6.42 3.12
C ILE A 179 -9.32 -5.06 3.00
N TRP A 180 -10.07 -4.84 1.93
CA TRP A 180 -10.81 -3.61 1.68
C TRP A 180 -12.29 -3.92 1.47
N PHE A 181 -13.11 -3.34 2.33
CA PHE A 181 -14.56 -3.36 2.28
C PHE A 181 -15.01 -2.16 1.44
N ARG A 182 -15.26 -2.38 0.14
CA ARG A 182 -15.67 -1.32 -0.77
C ARG A 182 -17.16 -1.06 -0.60
N GLU A 183 -17.53 0.18 -0.31
CA GLU A 183 -18.93 0.61 -0.32
C GLU A 183 -19.66 0.19 -1.62
N PRO A 184 -20.93 -0.22 -1.54
CA PRO A 184 -21.70 -0.59 -2.71
C PRO A 184 -21.77 0.56 -3.72
N GLY A 185 -21.52 0.25 -5.01
CA GLY A 185 -21.81 1.18 -6.09
C GLY A 185 -23.32 1.33 -6.29
N ASN A 186 -23.75 2.29 -7.13
CA ASN A 186 -25.19 2.52 -7.39
C ASN A 186 -25.95 1.29 -7.91
N THR A 187 -25.24 0.34 -8.53
CA THR A 187 -25.81 -0.89 -9.11
C THR A 187 -25.66 -2.10 -8.21
N ASP A 188 -24.82 -2.02 -7.18
CA ASP A 188 -24.46 -3.16 -6.34
C ASP A 188 -25.33 -3.16 -5.09
N PRO A 189 -26.06 -4.26 -4.79
CA PRO A 189 -26.91 -4.33 -3.61
C PRO A 189 -26.10 -4.37 -2.30
N TYR A 190 -24.86 -4.86 -2.36
CA TYR A 190 -23.95 -5.00 -1.23
C TYR A 190 -22.56 -4.56 -1.66
N GLY A 191 -21.70 -4.26 -0.69
CA GLY A 191 -20.32 -3.90 -0.97
C GLY A 191 -19.48 -5.10 -1.39
N ASP A 192 -18.51 -4.89 -2.26
CA ASP A 192 -17.54 -5.93 -2.65
C ASP A 192 -16.38 -5.96 -1.63
N VAL A 193 -15.84 -7.15 -1.37
CA VAL A 193 -14.64 -7.33 -0.54
C VAL A 193 -13.45 -7.67 -1.42
N TYR A 194 -12.33 -6.99 -1.18
CA TYR A 194 -11.08 -7.20 -1.90
C TYR A 194 -9.95 -7.50 -0.93
N LEU A 195 -9.01 -8.34 -1.32
CA LEU A 195 -7.78 -8.55 -0.57
C LEU A 195 -6.58 -8.19 -1.44
N TYR A 196 -5.71 -7.31 -0.97
CA TYR A 196 -4.54 -6.83 -1.68
C TYR A 196 -3.27 -7.35 -1.01
N PHE A 197 -2.26 -7.68 -1.81
CA PHE A 197 -0.97 -8.15 -1.32
C PHE A 197 0.10 -7.96 -2.39
N TRP A 198 1.37 -7.87 -1.98
CA TRP A 198 2.48 -7.91 -2.93
C TRP A 198 2.99 -9.34 -3.12
N ALA A 199 3.31 -9.67 -4.38
CA ALA A 199 3.92 -10.93 -4.79
C ALA A 199 5.13 -10.68 -5.69
N THR A 200 6.07 -11.62 -5.74
CA THR A 200 7.15 -11.60 -6.73
C THR A 200 6.83 -12.59 -7.84
N LEU A 201 6.55 -12.11 -9.05
CA LEU A 201 6.30 -12.97 -10.21
C LEU A 201 7.35 -12.74 -11.29
N ALA A 202 7.55 -13.73 -12.16
CA ALA A 202 8.33 -13.53 -13.37
C ALA A 202 7.72 -12.40 -14.23
N ASN A 203 8.53 -11.75 -15.06
CA ASN A 203 8.04 -10.59 -15.83
C ASN A 203 6.97 -10.95 -16.87
N ASP A 204 7.04 -12.17 -17.40
CA ASP A 204 6.08 -12.77 -18.34
C ASP A 204 4.82 -13.29 -17.64
N ASP A 205 4.92 -13.71 -16.37
CA ASP A 205 3.78 -14.11 -15.56
C ASP A 205 3.12 -12.88 -14.94
N THR A 206 1.93 -12.51 -15.43
CA THR A 206 1.16 -11.38 -14.90
C THR A 206 0.20 -11.76 -13.77
N ASN A 207 -0.23 -13.04 -13.75
CA ASN A 207 -1.23 -13.61 -12.84
C ASN A 207 -0.81 -15.03 -12.42
N TYR A 208 -1.54 -15.60 -11.46
CA TYR A 208 -1.49 -17.04 -11.14
C TYR A 208 -2.26 -17.85 -12.20
N ARG A 209 -1.82 -19.08 -12.47
CA ARG A 209 -2.34 -19.92 -13.56
C ARG A 209 -3.63 -20.63 -13.22
N ASP A 210 -3.72 -21.13 -11.99
CA ASP A 210 -4.88 -21.85 -11.45
C ASP A 210 -5.08 -21.44 -9.99
N PRO A 211 -5.50 -20.18 -9.74
CA PRO A 211 -5.68 -19.69 -8.38
C PRO A 211 -6.85 -20.43 -7.71
N SER A 212 -6.69 -20.79 -6.44
CA SER A 212 -7.80 -21.24 -5.57
C SER A 212 -7.75 -20.55 -4.21
N TRP A 213 -8.92 -20.35 -3.61
CA TRP A 213 -9.08 -19.66 -2.33
C TRP A 213 -9.80 -20.55 -1.33
N ARG A 214 -9.20 -20.79 -0.16
CA ARG A 214 -9.79 -21.61 0.90
C ARG A 214 -9.70 -20.91 2.23
N CYS A 215 -10.82 -20.79 2.93
CA CYS A 215 -10.85 -20.17 4.24
C CYS A 215 -11.38 -21.10 5.31
N THR A 216 -10.84 -20.95 6.51
CA THR A 216 -11.49 -21.42 7.73
C THR A 216 -11.94 -20.22 8.55
N ARG A 217 -13.08 -20.34 9.23
CA ARG A 217 -13.59 -19.42 10.25
C ARG A 217 -13.64 -20.17 11.58
N ASP A 218 -12.93 -19.69 12.59
CA ASP A 218 -12.83 -20.32 13.92
C ASP A 218 -12.40 -21.81 13.87
N GLY A 219 -11.58 -22.14 12.87
CA GLY A 219 -11.10 -23.51 12.61
C GLY A 219 -12.05 -24.38 11.78
N GLU A 220 -13.27 -23.94 11.52
CA GLU A 220 -14.23 -24.63 10.65
C GLU A 220 -14.11 -24.13 9.21
N LEU A 221 -14.36 -25.00 8.22
CA LEU A 221 -14.28 -24.62 6.81
C LEU A 221 -15.38 -23.59 6.49
N ALA A 222 -14.99 -22.41 6.02
CA ALA A 222 -15.94 -21.47 5.43
C ALA A 222 -16.35 -21.98 4.04
N PRO A 223 -17.55 -21.64 3.52
CA PRO A 223 -17.98 -22.08 2.20
C PRO A 223 -16.90 -21.87 1.14
N GLU A 224 -16.66 -22.90 0.31
CA GLU A 224 -15.74 -22.78 -0.81
C GLU A 224 -16.37 -21.83 -1.82
N LEU A 225 -15.66 -20.74 -2.10
CA LEU A 225 -16.11 -19.73 -3.05
C LEU A 225 -15.40 -19.95 -4.36
N SER A 226 -16.15 -19.78 -5.45
CA SER A 226 -15.51 -19.83 -6.76
C SER A 226 -14.53 -18.66 -6.83
N VAL A 227 -13.32 -18.96 -7.29
CA VAL A 227 -12.43 -17.92 -7.81
C VAL A 227 -12.57 -17.99 -9.33
N GLY A 228 -13.41 -17.13 -9.89
CA GLY A 228 -13.54 -17.00 -11.34
C GLY A 228 -12.25 -16.50 -12.01
N ASP A 229 -12.26 -16.46 -13.34
CA ASP A 229 -11.07 -16.18 -14.17
C ASP A 229 -10.43 -14.79 -13.91
N ASP A 230 -11.18 -13.82 -13.37
CA ASP A 230 -10.74 -12.43 -13.11
C ASP A 230 -10.40 -12.17 -11.62
N VAL A 231 -10.20 -13.21 -10.82
CA VAL A 231 -10.15 -13.05 -9.36
C VAL A 231 -8.78 -12.62 -8.85
N VAL A 232 -7.68 -12.88 -9.57
CA VAL A 232 -6.35 -12.42 -9.14
C VAL A 232 -5.61 -11.69 -10.26
N GLU A 233 -5.41 -10.38 -10.09
CA GLU A 233 -4.72 -9.56 -11.09
C GLU A 233 -3.63 -8.66 -10.50
N SER A 234 -2.68 -8.28 -11.34
CA SER A 234 -1.66 -7.27 -11.02
C SER A 234 -2.15 -5.86 -11.36
N LEU A 235 -2.20 -4.96 -10.37
CA LEU A 235 -2.58 -3.55 -10.57
C LEU A 235 -1.39 -2.65 -10.92
N THR A 236 -0.21 -3.04 -10.47
CA THR A 236 1.04 -2.31 -10.69
C THR A 236 2.21 -3.22 -10.44
N ASP A 237 3.38 -2.85 -10.95
CA ASP A 237 4.58 -3.64 -10.74
C ASP A 237 5.83 -2.78 -10.56
N ILE A 238 6.88 -3.36 -9.97
CA ILE A 238 8.22 -2.79 -9.92
C ILE A 238 9.13 -3.82 -10.59
N ARG A 239 9.46 -3.58 -11.86
CA ARG A 239 10.15 -4.57 -12.70
C ARG A 239 11.65 -4.46 -12.58
N VAL A 240 12.29 -5.60 -12.45
CA VAL A 240 13.74 -5.76 -12.48
C VAL A 240 14.12 -6.65 -13.66
N THR A 241 15.23 -6.27 -14.29
CA THR A 241 15.99 -7.13 -15.19
C THR A 241 17.44 -6.99 -14.78
N ASP A 242 18.04 -8.10 -14.38
CA ASP A 242 19.42 -8.14 -13.95
C ASP A 242 20.17 -9.27 -14.64
N ASP A 243 21.10 -8.88 -15.50
CA ASP A 243 21.95 -9.72 -16.30
C ASP A 243 23.36 -9.70 -15.71
N GLN A 244 23.67 -10.76 -14.95
CA GLN A 244 24.93 -10.89 -14.24
C GLN A 244 25.77 -12.05 -14.80
N MET A 245 27.09 -11.86 -14.79
CA MET A 245 28.04 -12.95 -14.97
C MET A 245 28.24 -13.67 -13.63
N ARG A 246 27.91 -14.96 -13.57
CA ARG A 246 28.24 -15.84 -12.43
C ARG A 246 29.31 -16.84 -12.87
N GLY A 247 30.57 -16.50 -12.61
CA GLY A 247 31.71 -17.26 -13.13
C GLY A 247 31.78 -17.19 -14.66
N ARG A 248 31.61 -18.33 -15.34
CA ARG A 248 31.61 -18.41 -16.81
C ARG A 248 30.21 -18.42 -17.43
N SER A 249 29.17 -18.61 -16.63
CA SER A 249 27.79 -18.56 -17.10
C SER A 249 27.21 -17.18 -16.92
N ARG A 250 26.32 -16.82 -17.84
CA ARG A 250 25.49 -15.64 -17.77
C ARG A 250 24.15 -16.03 -17.18
N GLU A 251 23.73 -15.34 -16.14
CA GLU A 251 22.42 -15.54 -15.51
C GLU A 251 21.63 -14.25 -15.64
N THR A 252 20.46 -14.34 -16.27
CA THR A 252 19.53 -13.20 -16.37
C THR A 252 18.33 -13.48 -15.49
N THR A 253 18.03 -12.55 -14.60
CA THR A 253 16.86 -12.62 -13.71
C THR A 253 15.86 -11.55 -14.14
N HIS A 254 14.64 -11.96 -14.44
CA HIS A 254 13.54 -11.09 -14.86
C HIS A 254 12.35 -11.35 -13.95
N TYR A 255 12.07 -10.43 -13.04
CA TYR A 255 10.93 -10.53 -12.15
C TYR A 255 10.45 -9.15 -11.73
N ALA A 256 9.25 -9.12 -11.17
CA ALA A 256 8.66 -7.92 -10.64
C ALA A 256 8.04 -8.17 -9.27
N TRP A 257 8.13 -7.17 -8.39
CA TRP A 257 7.20 -7.07 -7.27
C TRP A 257 5.90 -6.50 -7.82
N ARG A 258 4.79 -7.22 -7.66
CA ARG A 258 3.48 -6.85 -8.20
C ARG A 258 2.49 -6.67 -7.06
N LEU A 259 1.73 -5.58 -7.09
CA LEU A 259 0.58 -5.42 -6.21
C LEU A 259 -0.57 -6.21 -6.83
N MET A 260 -0.89 -7.32 -6.18
CA MET A 260 -1.98 -8.20 -6.54
C MET A 260 -3.24 -7.81 -5.77
N TRP A 261 -4.39 -8.04 -6.36
CA TRP A 261 -5.68 -8.08 -5.64
C TRP A 261 -6.35 -9.43 -5.86
N VAL A 262 -7.08 -9.90 -4.84
CA VAL A 262 -8.02 -11.01 -4.89
C VAL A 262 -9.42 -10.45 -4.71
N LYS A 263 -10.35 -10.79 -5.61
CA LYS A 263 -11.78 -10.55 -5.43
C LYS A 263 -12.51 -11.86 -5.11
N PRO A 264 -12.52 -12.34 -3.85
CA PRO A 264 -13.35 -13.49 -3.50
C PRO A 264 -14.83 -13.17 -3.77
N GLU A 265 -15.68 -14.19 -3.92
CA GLU A 265 -17.15 -14.02 -4.00
C GLU A 265 -17.76 -13.64 -2.63
N TRP A 266 -17.10 -12.70 -1.95
CA TRP A 266 -17.53 -12.08 -0.71
C TRP A 266 -18.21 -10.76 -0.99
N ILE A 267 -19.31 -10.58 -0.29
CA ILE A 267 -19.98 -9.30 -0.12
C ILE A 267 -19.96 -8.89 1.35
N TRP A 268 -20.18 -7.62 1.61
CA TRP A 268 -20.33 -7.08 2.95
C TRP A 268 -21.46 -6.06 3.02
N GLY A 269 -21.93 -5.84 4.25
CA GLY A 269 -23.10 -5.02 4.56
C GLY A 269 -24.35 -5.89 4.76
N THR A 270 -25.13 -5.55 5.79
CA THR A 270 -26.41 -6.21 6.09
C THR A 270 -27.59 -5.50 5.44
N GLU A 271 -27.43 -4.22 5.10
CA GLU A 271 -28.45 -3.42 4.43
C GLU A 271 -28.23 -3.41 2.92
N ARG A 272 -29.27 -3.84 2.19
CA ARG A 272 -29.28 -3.76 0.74
C ARG A 272 -29.30 -2.30 0.28
N ASN A 273 -28.38 -1.92 -0.59
CA ASN A 273 -28.39 -0.63 -1.27
C ASN A 273 -29.74 -0.44 -1.99
N PRO A 274 -30.56 0.56 -1.59
CA PRO A 274 -31.90 0.75 -2.14
C PRO A 274 -31.87 1.19 -3.61
N ARG A 275 -30.72 1.67 -4.11
CA ARG A 275 -30.54 2.09 -5.51
C ARG A 275 -30.24 0.94 -6.45
N ALA A 276 -29.86 -0.23 -5.92
CA ALA A 276 -29.53 -1.39 -6.73
C ALA A 276 -30.79 -2.04 -7.33
N PRO A 277 -30.72 -2.61 -8.55
CA PRO A 277 -31.82 -3.38 -9.15
C PRO A 277 -32.22 -4.60 -8.32
N SER A 278 -33.52 -4.96 -8.28
CA SER A 278 -34.07 -6.06 -7.46
C SER A 278 -33.67 -7.47 -7.89
N THR A 279 -32.99 -7.61 -9.04
CA THR A 279 -32.72 -8.91 -9.70
C THR A 279 -31.29 -9.42 -9.51
N VAL A 280 -30.51 -8.87 -8.59
CA VAL A 280 -29.12 -9.30 -8.38
C VAL A 280 -29.07 -10.62 -7.60
N SER A 281 -28.28 -11.57 -8.12
CA SER A 281 -28.11 -12.92 -7.55
C SER A 281 -27.58 -12.88 -6.11
N ASN A 282 -28.23 -13.62 -5.20
CA ASN A 282 -27.82 -13.82 -3.80
C ASN A 282 -26.78 -14.94 -3.61
N SER A 283 -26.09 -15.37 -4.67
CA SER A 283 -25.17 -16.52 -4.61
C SER A 283 -23.81 -16.23 -3.97
N ARG A 284 -23.61 -15.05 -3.38
CA ARG A 284 -22.34 -14.62 -2.77
C ARG A 284 -22.39 -14.78 -1.26
N TYR A 285 -21.24 -15.01 -0.65
CA TYR A 285 -21.13 -15.17 0.81
C TYR A 285 -21.02 -13.79 1.49
N ASN A 286 -21.97 -13.49 2.36
CA ASN A 286 -21.96 -12.26 3.13
C ASN A 286 -21.04 -12.40 4.35
N ILE A 287 -19.85 -11.83 4.26
CA ILE A 287 -18.87 -11.94 5.36
C ILE A 287 -19.35 -11.21 6.63
N SER A 288 -20.22 -10.21 6.48
CA SER A 288 -20.75 -9.44 7.60
C SER A 288 -21.70 -10.22 8.51
N GLU A 289 -22.29 -11.32 8.02
CA GLU A 289 -23.20 -12.19 8.79
C GLU A 289 -22.46 -13.29 9.55
N HIS A 290 -21.13 -13.27 9.49
CA HIS A 290 -20.27 -14.37 9.85
C HIS A 290 -19.03 -13.89 10.61
N PRO A 291 -19.18 -13.25 11.78
CA PRO A 291 -18.04 -12.84 12.61
C PRO A 291 -17.20 -14.05 13.02
N GLY A 292 -15.92 -13.82 13.29
CA GLY A 292 -14.97 -14.86 13.71
C GLY A 292 -13.56 -14.66 13.18
N GLU A 293 -12.65 -15.56 13.56
CA GLU A 293 -11.26 -15.57 13.13
C GLU A 293 -11.11 -16.29 11.78
N TYR A 294 -10.72 -15.54 10.75
CA TYR A 294 -10.52 -16.05 9.41
C TYR A 294 -9.05 -16.39 9.16
N VAL A 295 -8.82 -17.58 8.59
CA VAL A 295 -7.54 -17.99 8.04
C VAL A 295 -7.76 -18.44 6.60
N CYS A 296 -7.29 -17.64 5.65
CA CYS A 296 -7.51 -17.86 4.24
C CYS A 296 -6.22 -18.18 3.50
N GLN A 297 -6.23 -19.20 2.66
CA GLN A 297 -5.11 -19.66 1.88
C GLN A 297 -5.36 -19.33 0.42
N LEU A 298 -4.46 -18.53 -0.15
CA LEU A 298 -4.33 -18.41 -1.59
C LEU A 298 -3.43 -19.54 -2.08
N ARG A 299 -3.90 -20.23 -3.10
CA ARG A 299 -3.21 -21.34 -3.73
C ARG A 299 -3.09 -21.09 -5.23
N ASN A 300 -2.08 -21.68 -5.86
CA ASN A 300 -1.90 -21.70 -7.31
C ASN A 300 -1.49 -23.11 -7.72
N GLU A 301 -2.17 -23.70 -8.71
CA GLU A 301 -1.91 -25.07 -9.18
C GLU A 301 -1.92 -26.09 -8.03
N GLY A 302 -2.83 -25.88 -7.07
CA GLY A 302 -2.97 -26.72 -5.88
C GLY A 302 -1.95 -26.47 -4.76
N GLU A 303 -0.91 -25.65 -4.96
CA GLU A 303 0.09 -25.34 -3.92
C GLU A 303 -0.23 -24.04 -3.18
N MET A 304 0.12 -23.95 -1.90
CA MET A 304 -0.10 -22.73 -1.10
C MET A 304 0.90 -21.63 -1.46
N VAL A 305 0.39 -20.43 -1.74
CA VAL A 305 1.16 -19.23 -2.09
C VAL A 305 1.28 -18.28 -0.90
N ARG A 306 0.13 -17.99 -0.26
CA ARG A 306 0.01 -17.09 0.90
C ARG A 306 -1.04 -17.61 1.87
N THR A 307 -0.91 -17.24 3.14
CA THR A 307 -1.98 -17.34 4.13
C THR A 307 -2.30 -15.97 4.66
N PHE A 308 -3.57 -15.64 4.82
CA PHE A 308 -4.08 -14.36 5.27
C PHE A 308 -4.87 -14.57 6.55
N ARG A 309 -4.55 -13.81 7.61
CA ARG A 309 -5.26 -13.89 8.89
C ARG A 309 -5.84 -12.54 9.26
N PHE A 310 -7.11 -12.56 9.63
CA PHE A 310 -7.87 -11.39 10.09
C PHE A 310 -9.10 -11.86 10.84
N THR A 311 -9.70 -10.97 11.63
CA THR A 311 -10.92 -11.26 12.40
C THR A 311 -12.04 -10.39 11.87
N ILE A 312 -13.21 -10.96 11.62
CA ILE A 312 -14.43 -10.21 11.31
C ILE A 312 -15.18 -9.98 12.61
N THR A 313 -15.51 -8.72 12.86
CA THR A 313 -16.22 -8.25 14.05
C THR A 313 -17.72 -8.46 13.93
N GLU A 314 -18.44 -8.33 15.05
CA GLU A 314 -19.91 -8.38 15.08
C GLU A 314 -20.55 -7.25 14.23
N GLU A 315 -19.83 -6.15 14.02
CA GLU A 315 -20.21 -5.06 13.13
C GLU A 315 -20.08 -5.43 11.64
N GLY A 316 -19.53 -6.60 11.32
CA GLY A 316 -19.49 -7.15 9.98
C GLY A 316 -18.33 -6.66 9.11
N THR A 317 -17.34 -6.00 9.70
CA THR A 317 -16.06 -5.62 9.05
C THR A 317 -14.87 -6.25 9.75
N ALA A 318 -13.69 -6.19 9.14
CA ALA A 318 -12.48 -6.67 9.80
C ALA A 318 -12.11 -5.80 11.02
N ALA A 319 -11.60 -6.44 12.07
CA ALA A 319 -11.01 -5.75 13.20
C ALA A 319 -9.70 -5.06 12.77
N PRO A 320 -9.43 -3.81 13.19
CA PRO A 320 -8.13 -3.20 13.00
C PRO A 320 -7.01 -4.02 13.64
N HIS A 321 -5.98 -4.32 12.85
CA HIS A 321 -4.81 -5.04 13.34
C HIS A 321 -3.86 -4.09 14.12
N PRO A 322 -3.10 -4.56 15.13
CA PRO A 322 -2.10 -3.74 15.83
C PRO A 322 -1.08 -3.05 14.92
N ALA A 323 -0.78 -3.62 13.74
CA ALA A 323 0.05 -2.96 12.72
C ALA A 323 -0.53 -1.62 12.22
N GLN A 324 -1.85 -1.40 12.32
CA GLN A 324 -2.51 -0.14 11.99
C GLN A 324 -2.68 0.77 13.21
N THR A 325 -3.07 0.21 14.35
CA THR A 325 -3.55 1.01 15.50
C THR A 325 -2.44 1.41 16.47
N ALA A 326 -1.29 0.74 16.46
CA ALA A 326 -0.15 1.13 17.28
C ALA A 326 0.43 2.48 16.84
N GLU A 327 1.18 3.15 17.71
CA GLU A 327 1.86 4.41 17.37
C GLU A 327 2.81 4.20 16.18
N GLY A 328 2.72 5.07 15.17
CA GLY A 328 3.45 4.89 13.92
C GLY A 328 2.93 3.72 13.07
N GLY A 329 1.75 3.19 13.36
CA GLY A 329 1.08 2.13 12.61
C GLY A 329 0.83 2.50 11.15
N VAL A 330 0.69 1.50 10.30
CA VAL A 330 0.36 1.64 8.88
C VAL A 330 -0.96 2.39 8.76
N SER A 331 -1.00 3.41 7.92
CA SER A 331 -2.22 4.12 7.61
C SER A 331 -2.77 3.59 6.29
N LEU A 332 -4.01 3.14 6.30
CA LEU A 332 -4.69 2.59 5.13
C LEU A 332 -5.89 3.47 4.80
N ARG A 333 -6.36 3.35 3.56
CA ARG A 333 -7.62 3.98 3.15
C ARG A 333 -8.81 3.61 4.06
N PRO A 334 -9.87 4.45 4.10
CA PRO A 334 -11.13 4.09 4.75
C PRO A 334 -11.69 2.75 4.25
N GLY A 335 -12.18 1.95 5.19
CA GLY A 335 -12.71 0.60 4.94
C GLY A 335 -11.63 -0.46 4.67
N ALA A 336 -10.34 -0.12 4.75
CA ALA A 336 -9.25 -1.08 4.61
C ALA A 336 -8.60 -1.43 5.95
N PHE A 337 -8.31 -2.72 6.12
CA PHE A 337 -7.76 -3.30 7.33
C PHE A 337 -6.55 -4.16 6.98
N PHE A 338 -5.47 -4.01 7.72
CA PHE A 338 -4.26 -4.79 7.55
C PHE A 338 -4.54 -6.26 7.85
N VAL A 339 -3.93 -7.13 7.06
CA VAL A 339 -4.08 -8.58 7.15
C VAL A 339 -2.71 -9.19 7.39
N GLU A 340 -2.59 -10.02 8.42
CA GLU A 340 -1.33 -10.73 8.67
C GLU A 340 -1.07 -11.76 7.57
N THR A 341 0.05 -11.61 6.89
CA THR A 341 0.43 -12.48 5.78
C THR A 341 1.45 -13.53 6.23
N GLY A 342 1.08 -14.79 6.02
CA GLY A 342 1.94 -15.96 6.17
C GLY A 342 2.50 -16.40 4.81
N PHE A 343 3.74 -16.89 4.87
CA PHE A 343 4.49 -17.35 3.70
C PHE A 343 4.81 -18.85 3.88
N PRO A 344 4.71 -19.66 2.82
CA PRO A 344 5.21 -21.02 2.87
C PRO A 344 6.75 -21.02 2.95
N ARG A 345 7.33 -22.12 3.45
CA ARG A 345 8.80 -22.31 3.41
C ARG A 345 9.37 -22.44 2.00
N ARG A 346 8.53 -22.86 1.06
CA ARG A 346 8.83 -22.98 -0.38
C ARG A 346 7.62 -22.48 -1.13
N ASN A 347 7.83 -21.65 -2.14
CA ASN A 347 6.77 -21.15 -2.99
C ASN A 347 7.17 -21.36 -4.45
N GLY A 348 6.50 -22.27 -5.16
CA GLY A 348 6.75 -22.48 -6.58
C GLY A 348 6.17 -21.37 -7.46
N ALA A 349 5.20 -20.61 -6.95
CA ALA A 349 4.49 -19.58 -7.69
C ALA A 349 5.13 -18.19 -7.56
N GLU A 350 6.06 -17.98 -6.62
CA GLU A 350 6.75 -16.71 -6.43
C GLU A 350 8.26 -16.84 -6.61
N THR A 351 8.87 -15.84 -7.25
CA THR A 351 10.31 -15.84 -7.56
C THR A 351 11.20 -15.72 -6.32
N SER A 352 10.83 -14.90 -5.34
CA SER A 352 11.65 -14.62 -4.17
C SER A 352 10.86 -14.14 -2.95
N PHE A 353 11.49 -14.31 -1.78
CA PHE A 353 11.04 -13.76 -0.52
C PHE A 353 12.26 -13.48 0.35
N ASP A 354 12.48 -12.22 0.72
CA ASP A 354 13.50 -11.83 1.68
C ASP A 354 12.86 -11.58 3.05
N ARG A 355 13.00 -12.55 3.95
CA ARG A 355 12.52 -12.47 5.32
C ARG A 355 13.02 -11.22 6.03
N ASP A 356 14.31 -10.90 5.87
CA ASP A 356 14.89 -9.82 6.65
C ASP A 356 14.48 -8.45 6.10
N ALA A 357 14.17 -8.33 4.81
CA ALA A 357 13.53 -7.14 4.25
C ALA A 357 12.13 -6.92 4.84
N VAL A 358 11.28 -7.93 4.81
CA VAL A 358 9.92 -7.87 5.41
C VAL A 358 9.97 -7.61 6.91
N ARG A 359 10.93 -8.17 7.65
CA ARG A 359 11.05 -7.90 9.10
C ARG A 359 11.46 -6.47 9.42
N ARG A 360 12.22 -5.81 8.54
CA ARG A 360 12.71 -4.45 8.77
C ARG A 360 11.68 -3.39 8.44
N SER A 361 10.83 -3.63 7.45
CA SER A 361 9.97 -2.60 6.89
C SER A 361 8.64 -3.13 6.37
N VAL A 362 7.61 -2.30 6.43
CA VAL A 362 6.28 -2.56 5.87
C VAL A 362 6.13 -2.05 4.43
N ALA A 363 6.81 -0.95 4.09
CA ALA A 363 6.83 -0.41 2.73
C ALA A 363 7.94 0.64 2.57
N PHE A 364 8.82 0.44 1.59
CA PHE A 364 9.86 1.40 1.20
C PHE A 364 10.73 1.89 2.36
N GLY A 365 11.17 0.96 3.20
CA GLY A 365 12.01 1.20 4.37
C GLY A 365 11.32 1.82 5.58
N ARG A 366 9.98 1.97 5.57
CA ARG A 366 9.20 2.39 6.73
C ARG A 366 9.18 1.26 7.76
N ALA A 367 9.67 1.53 8.97
CA ALA A 367 9.66 0.55 10.04
C ALA A 367 8.23 0.12 10.42
N TRP A 368 8.10 -1.11 10.89
CA TRP A 368 6.89 -1.58 11.58
C TRP A 368 6.69 -0.82 12.90
N PRO A 369 5.44 -0.64 13.36
CA PRO A 369 5.20 -0.12 14.70
C PRO A 369 5.75 -1.09 15.76
N ASP A 370 6.19 -0.54 16.91
CA ASP A 370 6.70 -1.35 18.02
C ASP A 370 5.55 -1.95 18.84
N ASP A 371 4.97 -3.04 18.32
CA ASP A 371 3.89 -3.77 18.97
C ASP A 371 4.27 -5.25 19.18
N PRO A 372 3.95 -5.88 20.33
CA PRO A 372 4.27 -7.28 20.60
C PRO A 372 3.64 -8.29 19.63
N ALA A 373 2.41 -8.06 19.15
CA ALA A 373 1.75 -8.94 18.19
C ALA A 373 2.44 -8.85 16.83
N VAL A 374 2.73 -7.63 16.37
CA VAL A 374 3.48 -7.39 15.12
C VAL A 374 4.85 -8.05 15.17
N ARG A 375 5.60 -7.86 16.26
CA ARG A 375 6.92 -8.51 16.45
C ARG A 375 6.84 -10.03 16.44
N ARG A 376 5.81 -10.61 17.07
CA ARG A 376 5.60 -12.06 17.11
C ARG A 376 5.33 -12.62 15.71
N TRP A 377 4.44 -11.98 14.95
CA TRP A 377 4.16 -12.36 13.57
C TRP A 377 5.43 -12.30 12.71
N LEU A 378 6.17 -11.19 12.76
CA LEU A 378 7.42 -11.01 12.00
C LEU A 378 8.53 -12.01 12.39
N GLN A 379 8.59 -12.43 13.65
CA GLN A 379 9.51 -13.48 14.12
C GLN A 379 9.13 -14.88 13.60
N GLY A 380 7.84 -15.11 13.31
CA GLY A 380 7.31 -16.36 12.78
C GLY A 380 7.52 -16.55 11.27
N LEU A 381 8.03 -15.54 10.55
CA LEU A 381 8.27 -15.62 9.11
C LEU A 381 9.28 -16.74 8.76
N PRO A 382 9.05 -17.50 7.67
CA PRO A 382 9.96 -18.56 7.26
C PRO A 382 11.31 -18.02 6.79
N PRO A 383 12.34 -18.86 6.61
CA PRO A 383 13.58 -18.46 5.96
C PRO A 383 13.34 -17.88 4.55
N SER A 384 14.21 -16.98 4.12
CA SER A 384 14.21 -16.44 2.75
C SER A 384 14.35 -17.56 1.72
N PHE A 385 13.72 -17.37 0.55
CA PHE A 385 13.87 -18.24 -0.61
C PHE A 385 13.97 -17.39 -1.88
N GLY A 386 14.34 -18.02 -2.99
CA GLY A 386 14.61 -17.31 -4.24
C GLY A 386 16.00 -16.66 -4.23
N ARG A 387 16.17 -15.62 -5.06
CA ARG A 387 17.47 -15.02 -5.37
C ARG A 387 17.57 -13.56 -4.96
#